data_AF-A0A959LGB8-F1
#
_entry.id   AF-A0A959LGB8-F1
#
_cell.length_a   1.000
_cell.length_b   1.000
_cell.length_c   1.000
_cell.angle_alpha   90.00
_cell.angle_beta   90.00
_cell.angle_gamma   90.00
#
_symmetry.space_group_name_H-M   'P 1'
#
loop_
_entity.id
_entity.type
_entity.pdbx_description
1 polymer ?
#
loop_
_entity_poly.entity_id
_entity_poly.type
_entity_poly.pdbx_seq_one_letter_code
_entity_poly.pdbx_strand_id
1 'polypeptide(L)'
;MKILIWLFSILNLGLGLRNLLNVVGILQTSKYAPQSTLLFGLLFLAMAGGALYMMLVREQVKPALWIAVGPWILALVVIVIQLMTGKYP
;
A
#
# COMPACT_ATOMS: atom_id res chain seq x y z
N MET A 1 17.38 -8.82 0.94
CA MET A 1 16.57 -7.65 1.37
C MET A 1 16.08 -6.81 0.20
N LYS A 2 16.94 -6.38 -0.74
CA LYS A 2 16.54 -5.57 -1.90
C LYS A 2 15.43 -6.22 -2.75
N ILE A 3 15.47 -7.54 -2.94
CA ILE A 3 14.40 -8.31 -3.61
C ILE A 3 13.04 -8.15 -2.93
N LEU A 4 12.99 -8.18 -1.59
CA LEU A 4 11.73 -7.99 -0.86
C LEU A 4 11.20 -6.57 -1.03
N ILE A 5 12.08 -5.57 -1.00
CA ILE A 5 11.69 -4.16 -1.23
C ILE A 5 11.09 -4.02 -2.64
N TRP A 6 11.72 -4.61 -3.65
CA TRP A 6 11.17 -4.64 -5.01
C TRP A 6 9.79 -5.31 -5.07
N LEU A 7 9.66 -6.50 -4.49
CA LEU A 7 8.40 -7.24 -4.45
C LEU A 7 7.27 -6.40 -3.84
N PHE A 8 7.47 -5.88 -2.63
CA PHE A 8 6.47 -5.06 -1.95
C PHE A 8 6.21 -3.73 -2.67
N SER A 9 7.23 -3.11 -3.27
CA SER A 9 7.06 -1.86 -4.02
C SER A 9 6.24 -2.09 -5.29
N ILE A 10 6.44 -3.20 -6.00
CA ILE A 10 5.64 -3.56 -7.18
C ILE A 10 4.18 -3.82 -6.79
N LEU A 11 3.94 -4.56 -5.70
CA LEU A 11 2.59 -4.80 -5.20
C LEU A 11 1.90 -3.48 -4.82
N ASN A 12 2.60 -2.61 -4.09
CA ASN A 12 2.09 -1.28 -3.72
C ASN A 12 1.82 -0.42 -4.96
N LEU A 13 2.72 -0.38 -5.95
CA LEU A 13 2.48 0.32 -7.22
C LEU A 13 1.24 -0.22 -7.93
N GLY A 14 1.14 -1.54 -8.10
CA GLY A 14 0.03 -2.19 -8.78
C GLY A 14 -1.32 -1.89 -8.12
N LEU A 15 -1.41 -2.01 -6.80
CA LEU A 15 -2.62 -1.70 -6.04
C LEU A 15 -2.93 -0.20 -6.06
N GLY A 16 -1.91 0.65 -5.91
CA GLY A 16 -2.05 2.09 -5.96
C GLY A 16 -2.58 2.60 -7.29
N LEU A 17 -1.98 2.15 -8.39
CA LEU A 17 -2.43 2.47 -9.75
C LEU A 17 -3.83 1.92 -10.02
N ARG A 18 -4.11 0.67 -9.65
CA ARG A 18 -5.46 0.09 -9.77
C ARG A 18 -6.50 0.95 -9.05
N ASN A 19 -6.21 1.39 -7.83
CA ASN A 19 -7.13 2.24 -7.07
C ASN A 19 -7.32 3.61 -7.74
N LEU A 20 -6.27 4.25 -8.24
CA LEU A 20 -6.43 5.50 -9.01
C LEU A 20 -7.27 5.30 -10.27
N LEU A 21 -7.04 4.23 -11.03
CA LEU A 21 -7.84 3.85 -12.19
C LEU A 21 -9.32 3.60 -11.82
N ASN A 22 -9.58 3.12 -10.59
CA ASN A 22 -10.95 3.00 -10.10
C ASN A 22 -11.57 4.37 -9.77
N VAL A 23 -10.79 5.31 -9.23
CA VAL A 23 -11.27 6.66 -8.89
C VAL A 23 -11.59 7.47 -10.14
N VAL A 24 -10.77 7.37 -11.20
CA VAL A 24 -11.05 8.05 -12.48
C VAL A 24 -12.12 7.36 -13.32
N GLY A 25 -12.71 6.26 -12.83
CA GLY A 25 -13.82 5.55 -13.47
C GLY A 25 -13.43 4.64 -14.63
N ILE A 26 -12.13 4.46 -14.91
CA ILE A 26 -11.62 3.52 -15.94
C ILE A 26 -11.86 2.08 -15.48
N LEU A 27 -11.59 1.79 -14.21
CA LEU A 27 -11.95 0.53 -13.56
C LEU A 27 -13.16 0.76 -12.66
N GLN A 28 -14.08 -0.20 -12.56
CA GLN A 28 -15.29 -0.10 -11.72
C GLN A 28 -15.41 -1.30 -10.79
N THR A 29 -14.27 -1.69 -10.20
CA THR A 29 -14.13 -2.93 -9.42
C THR A 29 -13.97 -2.69 -7.92
N SER A 30 -13.82 -1.42 -7.49
CA SER A 30 -13.70 -1.07 -6.08
C SER A 30 -15.04 -1.22 -5.35
N LYS A 31 -15.03 -1.87 -4.19
CA LYS A 31 -16.19 -1.98 -3.29
C LYS A 31 -16.27 -0.81 -2.30
N TYR A 32 -15.25 0.05 -2.27
CA TYR A 32 -15.14 1.16 -1.34
C TYR A 32 -15.66 2.45 -1.95
N ALA A 33 -16.03 3.42 -1.10
CA ALA A 33 -16.39 4.76 -1.55
C ALA A 33 -15.24 5.39 -2.36
N PRO A 34 -15.55 6.28 -3.35
CA PRO A 34 -14.52 6.89 -4.21
C PRO A 34 -13.42 7.60 -3.43
N GLN A 35 -13.79 8.32 -2.37
CA GLN A 35 -12.83 9.04 -1.51
C GLN A 35 -11.86 8.09 -0.79
N SER A 36 -12.36 6.97 -0.25
CA SER A 36 -11.51 5.95 0.39
C SER A 36 -10.60 5.26 -0.62
N THR A 37 -11.11 4.98 -1.82
CA THR A 37 -10.33 4.37 -2.91
C THR A 37 -9.17 5.29 -3.33
N LEU A 38 -9.42 6.60 -3.42
CA LEU A 38 -8.39 7.60 -3.70
C LEU A 38 -7.32 7.64 -2.60
N LEU A 39 -7.74 7.69 -1.34
CA LEU A 39 -6.82 7.70 -0.20
C LEU A 39 -5.89 6.47 -0.23
N PHE A 40 -6.45 5.27 -0.46
CA PHE A 40 -5.66 4.06 -0.58
C PHE A 40 -4.73 4.11 -1.79
N GLY A 41 -5.21 4.58 -2.95
CA GLY A 41 -4.39 4.77 -4.15
C GLY A 41 -3.15 5.61 -3.87
N LEU A 42 -3.35 6.79 -3.29
CA LEU A 42 -2.27 7.71 -2.93
C LEU A 42 -1.33 7.11 -1.88
N LEU A 43 -1.87 6.46 -0.84
CA LEU A 43 -1.06 5.82 0.20
C LEU A 43 -0.13 4.76 -0.38
N PHE A 44 -0.66 3.82 -1.17
CA PHE A 44 0.13 2.75 -1.76
C PHE A 44 1.20 3.30 -2.72
N LEU A 45 0.87 4.29 -3.54
CA LEU A 45 1.84 4.92 -4.44
C LEU A 45 2.93 5.68 -3.69
N ALA A 46 2.57 6.46 -2.66
CA ALA A 46 3.52 7.21 -1.86
C ALA A 46 4.49 6.28 -1.13
N MET A 47 4.00 5.16 -0.59
CA MET A 47 4.83 4.18 0.11
C MET A 47 5.73 3.42 -0.86
N ALA A 48 5.26 3.08 -2.07
CA ALA A 48 6.13 2.51 -3.09
C ALA A 48 7.22 3.49 -3.55
N GLY A 49 6.83 4.74 -3.86
CA GLY A 49 7.76 5.79 -4.26
C GLY A 49 8.80 6.10 -3.18
N GLY A 50 8.37 6.21 -1.92
CA GLY A 50 9.25 6.41 -0.78
C GLY A 50 10.22 5.25 -0.54
N ALA A 51 9.75 4.00 -0.66
CA ALA A 51 10.60 2.82 -0.54
C ALA A 51 11.65 2.76 -1.66
N LEU A 52 11.25 3.03 -2.90
CA LEU A 52 12.16 3.08 -4.05
C LEU A 52 13.16 4.24 -3.92
N TYR A 53 12.73 5.42 -3.50
CA TYR A 53 13.63 6.55 -3.24
C TYR A 53 14.69 6.22 -2.17
N MET A 54 14.27 5.66 -1.03
CA MET A 54 15.19 5.27 0.03
C MET A 54 16.17 4.17 -0.42
N MET A 55 15.70 3.24 -1.25
CA MET A 55 16.54 2.14 -1.74
C MET A 55 17.51 2.58 -2.85
N LEU A 56 17.07 3.40 -3.80
CA LEU A 56 17.82 3.74 -5.01
C LEU A 56 18.66 5.01 -4.86
N VAL A 57 18.17 6.01 -4.12
CA VAL A 57 18.83 7.33 -4.00
C VAL A 57 19.61 7.43 -2.69
N ARG A 58 18.99 7.01 -1.58
CA ARG A 58 19.66 7.04 -0.27
C ARG A 58 20.47 5.78 0.04
N GLU A 59 20.29 4.71 -0.75
CA GLU A 59 20.89 3.38 -0.55
C GLU A 59 20.60 2.76 0.83
N GLN A 60 19.58 3.25 1.54
CA GLN A 60 19.22 2.82 2.88
C GLN A 60 18.18 1.68 2.84
N VAL A 61 18.67 0.45 2.87
CA VAL A 61 17.85 -0.76 2.71
C VAL A 61 16.84 -0.96 3.85
N LYS A 62 17.25 -0.70 5.11
CA LYS A 62 16.39 -0.94 6.28
C LYS A 62 15.13 -0.04 6.30
N PRO A 63 15.24 1.31 6.20
CA PRO A 63 14.05 2.15 6.15
C PRO A 63 13.24 1.91 4.86
N ALA A 64 13.88 1.63 3.73
CA ALA A 64 13.16 1.28 2.50
C ALA A 64 12.27 0.04 2.68
N LEU A 65 12.73 -0.98 3.39
CA LEU A 65 11.93 -2.16 3.71
C LEU A 65 10.74 -1.84 4.63
N TRP A 66 10.96 -1.04 5.68
CA TRP A 66 9.87 -0.61 6.56
C TRP A 66 8.81 0.19 5.84
N ILE A 67 9.21 1.07 4.92
CA ILE A 67 8.27 1.83 4.08
C ILE A 67 7.54 0.88 3.14
N ALA A 68 8.23 -0.06 2.47
CA ALA A 68 7.58 -0.98 1.54
C ALA A 68 6.52 -1.86 2.23
N VAL A 69 6.81 -2.33 3.45
CA VAL A 69 5.96 -3.25 4.21
C VAL A 69 4.91 -2.53 5.07
N GLY A 70 5.10 -1.24 5.37
CA GLY A 70 4.25 -0.45 6.26
C GLY A 70 2.73 -0.56 6.04
N PRO A 71 2.22 -0.42 4.79
CA PRO A 71 0.79 -0.56 4.50
C PRO A 71 0.22 -1.93 4.88
N TRP A 72 1.02 -2.98 4.72
CA TRP A 72 0.62 -4.37 4.99
C TRP A 72 0.58 -4.66 6.47
N ILE A 73 1.54 -4.12 7.24
CA ILE A 73 1.51 -4.21 8.70
C ILE A 73 0.29 -3.47 9.26
N LEU A 74 0.02 -2.27 8.77
CA LEU A 74 -1.18 -1.52 9.14
C LEU A 74 -2.46 -2.31 8.86
N ALA A 75 -2.58 -2.90 7.67
CA ALA A 75 -3.72 -3.74 7.32
C ALA A 75 -3.86 -4.96 8.26
N LEU A 76 -2.74 -5.64 8.55
CA LEU A 76 -2.72 -6.78 9.47
C LEU A 76 -3.19 -6.37 10.88
N VAL A 77 -2.68 -5.26 11.41
CA VAL A 77 -3.07 -4.74 12.73
C VAL A 77 -4.56 -4.42 12.77
N VAL A 78 -5.11 -3.78 11.74
CA VAL A 78 -6.54 -3.49 11.66
C VAL A 78 -7.38 -4.76 11.66
N ILE A 79 -6.99 -5.78 10.88
CA ILE A 79 -7.69 -7.07 10.84
C ILE A 79 -7.65 -7.75 12.22
N VAL A 80 -6.50 -7.77 12.88
CA VAL A 80 -6.36 -8.36 14.23
C VAL A 80 -7.24 -7.64 15.25
N ILE A 81 -7.27 -6.31 15.23
CA ILE A 81 -8.14 -5.51 16.11
C ILE A 81 -9.62 -5.83 15.83
N GLN A 82 -10.02 -5.94 14.56
CA GLN A 82 -11.40 -6.29 14.20
C GLN A 82 -11.79 -7.69 14.68
N LEU A 83 -10.90 -8.67 14.56
CA LEU A 83 -11.10 -10.02 15.08
C LEU A 83 -11.28 -10.01 16.61
N MET A 84 -10.43 -9.28 17.34
CA MET A 84 -10.52 -9.19 18.81
C MET A 84 -11.77 -8.45 19.29
N THR A 85 -12.25 -7.46 18.52
CA THR A 85 -13.41 -6.65 18.88
C THR A 85 -14.74 -7.25 18.40
N GLY A 86 -14.72 -8.42 17.75
CA GLY A 86 -15.91 -9.14 17.29
C GLY A 86 -16.71 -8.41 16.20
N LYS A 87 -16.18 -7.31 15.66
CA LYS A 87 -16.81 -6.53 14.57
C LYS A 87 -16.31 -7.00 13.21
N TYR A 88 -16.26 -8.32 13.02
CA TYR A 88 -16.17 -8.90 11.69
C TYR A 88 -17.60 -8.97 11.15
N PRO A 89 -17.95 -8.28 10.04
CA PRO A 89 -19.16 -8.63 9.31
C PRO A 89 -19.06 -10.04 8.73
#